data_AF-A0A151X938-F1
#
_entry.id   AF-A0A151X938-F1
#
_cell.length_a   1.000
_cell.length_b   1.000
_cell.length_c   1.000
_cell.angle_alpha   90.00
_cell.angle_beta   90.00
_cell.angle_gamma   90.00
#
_symmetry.space_group_name_H-M   'P 1'
#
loop_
_entity.id
_entity.type
_entity.pdbx_description
1 polymer ?
#
loop_
_entity_poly.entity_id
_entity_poly.type
_entity_poly.pdbx_seq_one_letter_code
_entity_poly.pdbx_strand_id
1 'polypeptide(L)'
;MQNFPPLNVTGRNVGRSWCAWKQNFLSFLQKEDAKEIYKNQWTVILLMLIGPHGEEAYKSLSQNARETKDLRTVLLKLDVFFIFGFKKKQENESINQYIDCLMFTALASNHHDPMSIVKEKIIKDIKNYNFTGQAMIFIQSKGEGLVSYLQSLDLDKITLFWKQCEKLMSQGNHEDTQTQISSDLKLIEIDCARCGTCHSRNRCPAYGLQCDNCKGFNHFKDKCKGKYVSNCTKCGVSHVQSRCHAFGQTCVKCGKANHFSWLCKVPVVKNCLRCGKDHAISMCPAQGHTCSRCNKPNHFEKKCLSK
;
A
#
# COMPACT_ATOMS: atom_id res chain seq x y z
N MET A 1 -33.07 35.09 -9.72
CA MET A 1 -33.14 33.65 -10.07
C MET A 1 -33.56 33.35 -11.51
N GLN A 2 -34.09 34.30 -12.30
CA GLN A 2 -34.79 34.01 -13.56
C GLN A 2 -33.94 33.59 -14.78
N ASN A 3 -32.60 33.55 -14.68
CA ASN A 3 -31.70 33.33 -15.83
C ASN A 3 -30.66 32.20 -15.66
N PHE A 4 -30.79 31.34 -14.64
CA PHE A 4 -29.87 30.20 -14.52
C PHE A 4 -30.37 29.01 -15.37
N PRO A 5 -29.61 28.55 -16.37
CA PRO A 5 -30.09 27.52 -17.29
C PRO A 5 -30.19 26.14 -16.60
N PRO A 6 -31.23 25.34 -16.90
CA PRO A 6 -31.36 24.00 -16.35
C PRO A 6 -30.27 23.06 -16.88
N LEU A 7 -30.07 21.94 -16.17
CA LEU A 7 -29.11 20.93 -16.62
C LEU A 7 -29.58 20.31 -17.94
N ASN A 8 -28.74 20.45 -18.97
CA ASN A 8 -28.95 19.80 -20.26
C ASN A 8 -27.96 18.64 -20.44
N VAL A 9 -28.48 17.41 -20.43
CA VAL A 9 -27.70 16.17 -20.57
C VAL A 9 -27.79 15.55 -21.97
N THR A 10 -28.17 16.32 -22.99
CA THR A 10 -28.26 15.80 -24.37
C THR A 10 -26.85 15.55 -24.95
N GLY A 11 -26.47 14.27 -25.16
CA GLY A 11 -25.24 13.88 -25.86
C GLY A 11 -24.40 12.79 -25.16
N ARG A 12 -23.26 12.42 -25.76
CA ARG A 12 -22.38 11.34 -25.27
C ARG A 12 -21.59 11.65 -23.99
N ASN A 13 -21.62 12.89 -23.50
CA ASN A 13 -20.74 13.38 -22.42
C ASN A 13 -21.50 13.92 -21.20
N VAL A 14 -22.50 13.16 -20.73
CA VAL A 14 -23.36 13.52 -19.58
C VAL A 14 -22.56 13.98 -18.36
N GLY A 15 -21.50 13.25 -17.98
CA GLY A 15 -20.67 13.60 -16.83
C GLY A 15 -19.97 14.96 -16.98
N ARG A 16 -19.53 15.33 -18.19
CA ARG A 16 -18.93 16.64 -18.45
C ARG A 16 -19.95 17.76 -18.38
N SER A 17 -21.13 17.56 -18.98
CA SER A 17 -22.24 18.53 -18.90
C SER A 17 -22.64 18.78 -17.45
N TRP A 18 -22.73 17.72 -16.65
CA TRP A 18 -22.98 17.82 -15.21
C TRP A 18 -21.88 18.59 -14.48
N CYS A 19 -20.60 18.25 -14.69
CA CYS A 19 -19.51 18.93 -13.99
C CYS A 19 -19.46 20.44 -14.30
N ALA A 20 -19.64 20.81 -15.57
CA ALA A 20 -19.71 22.21 -15.99
C ALA A 20 -20.91 22.94 -15.36
N TRP A 21 -22.09 22.32 -15.40
CA TRP A 21 -23.30 22.89 -14.81
C TRP A 21 -23.17 23.07 -13.30
N LYS A 22 -22.65 22.06 -12.59
CA LYS A 22 -22.39 22.10 -11.14
C LYS A 22 -21.44 23.23 -10.77
N GLN A 23 -20.37 23.43 -11.54
CA GLN A 23 -19.44 24.55 -11.31
C GLN A 23 -20.15 25.90 -11.46
N ASN A 24 -20.92 26.08 -12.54
CA ASN A 24 -21.70 27.30 -12.76
C ASN A 24 -22.70 27.55 -11.62
N PHE A 25 -23.35 26.49 -11.13
CA PHE A 25 -24.30 26.57 -10.02
C PHE A 25 -23.62 26.99 -8.71
N LEU A 26 -22.46 26.42 -8.39
CA LEU A 26 -21.70 26.81 -7.21
C LEU A 26 -21.21 28.26 -7.29
N SER A 27 -20.74 28.72 -8.46
CA SER A 27 -20.38 30.12 -8.67
C SER A 27 -21.59 31.06 -8.56
N PHE A 28 -22.75 30.63 -9.04
CA PHE A 28 -24.01 31.36 -8.86
C PHE A 28 -24.37 31.51 -7.38
N LEU A 29 -24.32 30.43 -6.59
CA LEU A 29 -24.59 30.50 -5.15
C LEU A 29 -23.61 31.43 -4.43
N GLN A 30 -22.32 31.35 -4.74
CA GLN A 30 -21.31 32.23 -4.14
C GLN A 30 -21.55 33.71 -4.46
N LYS A 31 -22.07 34.02 -5.65
CA LYS A 31 -22.38 35.39 -6.05
C LYS A 31 -23.65 35.91 -5.40
N GLU A 32 -24.72 35.13 -5.42
CA GLU A 32 -26.05 35.57 -4.94
C GLU A 32 -26.16 35.50 -3.41
N ASP A 33 -25.41 34.61 -2.77
CA ASP A 33 -25.45 34.38 -1.32
C ASP A 33 -24.04 34.25 -0.74
N ALA A 34 -23.20 35.26 -0.99
CA ALA A 34 -21.80 35.30 -0.55
C ALA A 34 -21.61 35.17 0.98
N LYS A 35 -22.63 35.56 1.76
CA LYS A 35 -22.63 35.46 3.22
C LYS A 35 -23.27 34.16 3.74
N GLU A 36 -23.66 33.26 2.83
CA GLU A 36 -24.32 31.98 3.12
C GLU A 36 -25.57 32.10 4.01
N ILE A 37 -26.32 33.20 3.86
CA ILE A 37 -27.53 33.50 4.66
C ILE A 37 -28.61 32.45 4.39
N TYR A 38 -28.69 31.95 3.14
CA TYR A 38 -29.70 31.00 2.68
C TYR A 38 -29.15 29.58 2.56
N LYS A 39 -28.05 29.25 3.24
CA LYS A 39 -27.37 27.95 3.14
C LYS A 39 -28.30 26.75 3.39
N ASN A 40 -29.23 26.88 4.33
CA ASN A 40 -30.24 25.87 4.62
C ASN A 40 -31.24 25.64 3.47
N GLN A 41 -31.39 26.61 2.56
CA GLN A 41 -32.25 26.53 1.39
C GLN A 41 -31.50 26.15 0.12
N TRP A 42 -30.17 26.05 0.12
CA TRP A 42 -29.39 25.78 -1.09
C TRP A 42 -29.77 24.46 -1.77
N THR A 43 -30.12 23.41 -1.01
CA THR A 43 -30.63 22.16 -1.59
C THR A 43 -31.96 22.37 -2.31
N VAL A 44 -32.84 23.23 -1.78
CA VAL A 44 -34.12 23.58 -2.43
C VAL A 44 -33.85 24.37 -3.72
N ILE A 45 -32.96 25.35 -3.66
CA ILE A 45 -32.55 26.16 -4.82
C ILE A 45 -31.93 25.26 -5.90
N LEU A 46 -31.09 24.28 -5.53
CA LEU A 46 -30.56 23.28 -6.45
C LEU A 46 -31.69 22.58 -7.19
N LEU A 47 -32.69 22.06 -6.45
CA LEU A 47 -33.80 21.31 -7.05
C LEU A 47 -34.67 22.16 -7.96
N MET A 48 -34.87 23.45 -7.64
CA MET A 48 -35.61 24.38 -8.50
C MET A 48 -34.89 24.68 -9.82
N LEU A 49 -33.54 24.65 -9.83
CA LEU A 49 -32.73 25.09 -10.96
C LEU A 49 -32.17 23.92 -11.79
N ILE A 50 -32.01 22.73 -11.22
CA ILE A 50 -31.39 21.58 -11.89
C ILE A 50 -32.22 21.07 -13.07
N GLY A 51 -33.53 21.32 -13.08
CA GLY A 51 -34.44 20.92 -14.15
C GLY A 51 -34.78 19.42 -14.13
N PRO A 52 -35.55 18.95 -15.12
CA PRO A 52 -36.25 17.67 -15.07
C PRO A 52 -35.33 16.45 -14.91
N HIS A 53 -34.23 16.41 -15.66
CA HIS A 53 -33.24 15.32 -15.58
C HIS A 53 -32.57 15.24 -14.20
N GLY A 54 -32.29 16.40 -13.60
CA GLY A 54 -31.70 16.46 -12.27
C GLY A 54 -32.67 16.08 -11.17
N GLU A 55 -33.93 16.51 -11.28
CA GLU A 55 -34.99 16.10 -10.37
C GLU A 55 -35.23 14.60 -10.41
N GLU A 56 -35.25 13.99 -11.60
CA GLU A 56 -35.38 12.55 -11.77
C GLU A 56 -34.21 11.80 -11.12
N ALA A 57 -32.99 12.25 -11.38
CA ALA A 57 -31.79 11.72 -10.73
C ALA A 57 -31.90 11.81 -9.20
N TYR A 58 -32.30 12.98 -8.67
CA TYR A 58 -32.48 13.18 -7.24
C TYR A 58 -33.54 12.25 -6.65
N LYS A 59 -34.70 12.11 -7.30
CA LYS A 59 -35.77 11.19 -6.89
C LYS A 59 -35.27 9.75 -6.81
N SER A 60 -34.50 9.29 -7.80
CA SER A 60 -33.90 7.94 -7.80
C SER A 60 -32.94 7.71 -6.62
N LEU A 61 -32.25 8.76 -6.17
CA LEU A 61 -31.30 8.72 -5.05
C LEU A 61 -31.97 8.89 -3.67
N SER A 62 -33.19 9.42 -3.64
CA SER A 62 -33.91 9.83 -2.42
C SER A 62 -34.96 8.82 -1.93
N GLN A 63 -35.10 7.66 -2.58
CA GLN A 63 -36.13 6.64 -2.25
C GLN A 63 -36.12 6.15 -0.78
N ASN A 64 -35.10 6.50 0.02
CA ASN A 64 -34.95 6.08 1.43
C ASN A 64 -34.65 7.21 2.43
N ALA A 65 -35.05 8.48 2.20
CA ALA A 65 -34.81 9.54 3.19
C ALA A 65 -35.93 10.59 3.25
N ARG A 66 -36.51 10.77 4.44
CA ARG A 66 -37.48 11.84 4.77
C ARG A 66 -36.80 13.18 5.10
N GLU A 67 -35.47 13.24 5.09
CA GLU A 67 -34.70 14.44 5.42
C GLU A 67 -34.04 15.01 4.16
N THR A 68 -34.27 16.32 3.93
CA THR A 68 -33.47 17.13 3.01
C THR A 68 -32.01 17.09 3.46
N LYS A 69 -31.18 16.37 2.71
CA LYS A 69 -29.75 16.24 2.98
C LYS A 69 -29.04 17.56 2.67
N ASP A 70 -27.94 17.81 3.37
CA ASP A 70 -27.08 18.96 3.10
C ASP A 70 -26.66 18.99 1.63
N LEU A 71 -26.48 20.19 1.07
CA LEU A 71 -26.17 20.39 -0.35
C LEU A 71 -24.96 19.56 -0.78
N ARG A 72 -23.91 19.49 0.07
CA ARG A 72 -22.66 18.78 -0.27
C ARG A 72 -22.91 17.29 -0.45
N THR A 73 -23.67 16.67 0.44
CA THR A 73 -24.05 15.24 0.31
C THR A 73 -24.91 15.00 -0.92
N VAL A 74 -25.83 15.91 -1.25
CA VAL A 74 -26.66 15.80 -2.46
C VAL A 74 -25.80 15.89 -3.72
N LEU A 75 -24.93 16.90 -3.81
CA LEU A 75 -24.02 17.08 -4.94
C LEU A 75 -23.09 15.89 -5.11
N LEU A 76 -22.56 15.33 -4.03
CA LEU A 76 -21.68 14.15 -4.10
C LEU A 76 -22.39 12.92 -4.67
N LYS A 77 -23.67 12.72 -4.32
CA LYS A 77 -24.46 11.62 -4.87
C LYS A 77 -24.80 11.83 -6.34
N LEU A 78 -25.09 13.06 -6.73
CA LEU A 78 -25.33 13.43 -8.12
C LEU A 78 -24.04 13.32 -8.94
N ASP A 79 -22.87 13.66 -8.39
CA ASP A 79 -21.57 13.41 -9.01
C ASP A 79 -21.38 11.94 -9.34
N VAL A 80 -21.56 11.05 -8.36
CA VAL A 80 -21.45 9.60 -8.57
C VAL A 80 -22.47 9.13 -9.64
N PHE A 81 -23.69 9.66 -9.63
CA PHE A 81 -24.74 9.30 -10.58
C PHE A 81 -24.44 9.77 -12.01
N PHE A 82 -24.15 11.05 -12.24
CA PHE A 82 -23.96 11.59 -13.59
C PHE A 82 -22.61 11.22 -14.21
N ILE A 83 -21.56 10.97 -13.39
CA ILE A 83 -20.25 10.60 -13.90
C ILE A 83 -20.19 9.10 -14.23
N PHE A 84 -20.68 8.23 -13.34
CA PHE A 84 -20.56 6.78 -13.51
C PHE A 84 -21.84 6.06 -13.91
N GLY A 85 -23.00 6.71 -13.77
CA GLY A 85 -24.30 6.11 -14.07
C GLY A 85 -24.51 4.80 -13.33
N PHE A 86 -24.92 3.79 -14.09
CA PHE A 86 -25.15 2.42 -13.61
C PHE A 86 -23.93 1.50 -13.76
N LYS A 87 -22.74 2.04 -14.02
CA LYS A 87 -21.52 1.24 -14.15
C LYS A 87 -21.29 0.45 -12.85
N LYS A 88 -21.11 -0.85 -13.02
CA LYS A 88 -20.80 -1.82 -11.97
C LYS A 88 -19.62 -2.66 -12.42
N LYS A 89 -18.86 -3.20 -11.47
CA LYS A 89 -17.79 -4.16 -11.78
C LYS A 89 -18.39 -5.39 -12.43
N GLN A 90 -17.79 -5.84 -13.54
CA GLN A 90 -18.18 -7.10 -14.18
C GLN A 90 -17.58 -8.30 -13.44
N GLU A 91 -18.18 -9.49 -13.56
CA GLU A 91 -17.71 -10.70 -12.88
C GLU A 91 -16.29 -11.10 -13.31
N ASN A 92 -15.97 -10.95 -14.59
CA ASN A 92 -14.68 -11.29 -15.19
C ASN A 92 -13.63 -10.15 -15.12
N GLU A 93 -14.00 -8.98 -14.63
CA GLU A 93 -13.13 -7.81 -14.53
C GLU A 93 -12.42 -7.80 -13.17
N SER A 94 -11.11 -7.58 -13.15
CA SER A 94 -10.40 -7.40 -11.88
C SER A 94 -10.75 -6.06 -11.22
N ILE A 95 -10.69 -5.98 -9.89
CA ILE A 95 -10.92 -4.71 -9.17
C ILE A 95 -10.01 -3.58 -9.70
N ASN A 96 -8.76 -3.88 -10.05
CA ASN A 96 -7.86 -2.86 -10.62
C ASN A 96 -8.39 -2.31 -11.94
N GLN A 97 -8.76 -3.19 -12.88
CA GLN A 97 -9.30 -2.77 -14.17
C GLN A 97 -10.56 -1.92 -14.01
N TYR A 98 -11.42 -2.28 -13.06
CA TYR A 98 -12.62 -1.51 -12.74
C TYR A 98 -12.28 -0.11 -12.23
N ILE A 99 -11.34 0.00 -11.31
CA ILE A 99 -10.90 1.27 -10.74
C ILE A 99 -10.23 2.15 -11.81
N ASP A 100 -9.37 1.59 -12.66
CA ASP A 100 -8.75 2.30 -13.77
C ASP A 100 -9.82 2.84 -14.75
N CYS A 101 -10.82 2.02 -15.03
CA CYS A 101 -12.00 2.37 -15.81
C CYS A 101 -12.82 3.52 -15.19
N LEU A 102 -13.00 3.54 -13.88
CA LEU A 102 -13.66 4.63 -13.17
C LEU A 102 -12.81 5.90 -13.21
N MET A 103 -11.50 5.78 -12.97
CA MET A 103 -10.56 6.91 -13.05
C MET A 103 -10.59 7.58 -14.42
N PHE A 104 -10.54 6.80 -15.50
CA PHE A 104 -10.66 7.33 -16.86
C PHE A 104 -11.98 8.09 -17.06
N THR A 105 -13.09 7.55 -16.54
CA THR A 105 -14.42 8.18 -16.64
C THR A 105 -14.48 9.52 -15.88
N ALA A 106 -13.89 9.56 -14.67
CA ALA A 106 -13.84 10.77 -13.85
C ALA A 106 -12.92 11.85 -14.44
N LEU A 107 -11.83 11.46 -15.11
CA LEU A 107 -10.97 12.37 -15.85
C LEU A 107 -11.69 12.94 -17.08
N ALA A 108 -12.38 12.09 -17.85
CA ALA A 108 -13.12 12.51 -19.04
C ALA A 108 -14.28 13.48 -18.73
N SER A 109 -14.86 13.39 -17.53
CA SER A 109 -15.89 14.33 -17.06
C SER A 109 -15.35 15.70 -16.64
N ASN A 110 -14.03 15.91 -16.60
CA ASN A 110 -13.38 17.09 -16.03
C ASN A 110 -13.73 17.32 -14.55
N HIS A 111 -13.89 16.25 -13.76
CA HIS A 111 -14.10 16.41 -12.32
C HIS A 111 -12.86 17.02 -11.65
N HIS A 112 -13.05 17.96 -10.71
CA HIS A 112 -11.94 18.66 -10.07
C HIS A 112 -11.04 17.74 -9.22
N ASP A 113 -11.63 16.70 -8.63
CA ASP A 113 -10.92 15.69 -7.85
C ASP A 113 -11.37 14.28 -8.28
N PRO A 114 -10.75 13.71 -9.34
CA PRO A 114 -11.12 12.39 -9.86
C PRO A 114 -10.90 11.26 -8.84
N MET A 115 -9.84 11.35 -8.04
CA MET A 115 -9.49 10.33 -7.05
C MET A 115 -10.55 10.21 -5.95
N SER A 116 -10.98 11.34 -5.42
CA SER A 116 -12.01 11.40 -4.36
C SER A 116 -13.36 10.87 -4.86
N ILE A 117 -13.78 11.24 -6.07
CA ILE A 117 -15.08 10.78 -6.58
C ILE A 117 -15.08 9.28 -6.94
N VAL A 118 -13.95 8.74 -7.39
CA VAL A 118 -13.77 7.29 -7.59
C VAL A 118 -13.80 6.55 -6.26
N LYS A 119 -13.15 7.09 -5.22
CA LYS A 119 -13.23 6.53 -3.86
C LYS A 119 -14.68 6.46 -3.38
N GLU A 120 -15.46 7.53 -3.53
CA GLU A 120 -16.88 7.56 -3.13
C GLU A 120 -17.73 6.55 -3.91
N LYS A 121 -17.47 6.39 -5.22
CA LYS A 121 -18.10 5.37 -6.04
C LYS A 121 -17.80 3.95 -5.54
N ILE A 122 -16.53 3.66 -5.22
CA ILE A 122 -16.13 2.34 -4.71
C ILE A 122 -16.74 2.06 -3.34
N ILE A 123 -16.76 3.04 -2.44
CA ILE A 123 -17.41 2.89 -1.12
C ILE A 123 -18.89 2.55 -1.30
N LYS A 124 -19.59 3.24 -2.22
CA LYS A 124 -20.99 2.93 -2.56
C LYS A 124 -21.15 1.51 -3.12
N ASP A 125 -20.24 1.07 -3.98
CA ASP A 125 -20.29 -0.25 -4.60
C ASP A 125 -20.03 -1.36 -3.57
N ILE A 126 -19.02 -1.20 -2.71
CA ILE A 126 -18.73 -2.12 -1.60
C ILE A 126 -19.94 -2.18 -0.66
N LYS A 127 -20.51 -1.04 -0.27
CA LYS A 127 -21.69 -1.00 0.61
C LYS A 127 -22.87 -1.79 0.03
N ASN A 128 -23.08 -1.71 -1.28
CA ASN A 128 -24.18 -2.37 -1.97
C ASN A 128 -23.82 -3.78 -2.47
N TYR A 129 -22.61 -4.24 -2.20
CA TYR A 129 -22.16 -5.56 -2.63
C TYR A 129 -22.69 -6.63 -1.67
N ASN A 130 -23.21 -7.72 -2.21
CA ASN A 130 -23.73 -8.84 -1.43
C ASN A 130 -22.59 -9.74 -0.96
N PHE A 131 -21.87 -9.32 0.07
CA PHE A 131 -20.85 -10.15 0.70
C PHE A 131 -21.49 -11.27 1.52
N THR A 132 -20.95 -12.48 1.40
CA THR A 132 -21.36 -13.71 2.08
C THR A 132 -20.15 -14.43 2.68
N GLY A 133 -20.38 -15.50 3.44
CA GLY A 133 -19.32 -16.33 4.01
C GLY A 133 -18.30 -15.55 4.85
N GLN A 134 -17.02 -15.91 4.71
CA GLN A 134 -15.93 -15.28 5.48
C GLN A 134 -15.76 -13.77 5.18
N ALA A 135 -16.19 -13.30 4.01
CA ALA A 135 -16.13 -11.88 3.67
C ALA A 135 -17.10 -11.04 4.52
N MET A 136 -18.29 -11.58 4.83
CA MET A 136 -19.26 -10.92 5.69
C MET A 136 -18.73 -10.77 7.13
N ILE A 137 -18.12 -11.82 7.68
CA ILE A 137 -17.48 -11.80 9.01
C ILE A 137 -16.33 -10.79 9.03
N PHE A 138 -15.50 -10.77 7.99
CA PHE A 138 -14.40 -9.81 7.85
C PHE A 138 -14.89 -8.36 7.84
N ILE A 139 -15.99 -8.07 7.17
CA ILE A 139 -16.61 -6.73 7.15
C ILE A 139 -17.14 -6.34 8.51
N GLN A 140 -17.85 -7.24 9.19
CA GLN A 140 -18.38 -7.01 10.55
C GLN A 140 -17.26 -6.74 11.57
N SER A 141 -16.08 -7.34 11.40
CA SER A 141 -14.91 -7.08 12.25
C SER A 141 -14.41 -5.64 12.22
N LYS A 142 -14.88 -4.80 11.28
CA LYS A 142 -14.48 -3.38 11.17
C LYS A 142 -15.34 -2.43 12.01
N GLY A 143 -16.26 -2.97 12.82
CA GLY A 143 -17.12 -2.20 13.73
C GLY A 143 -18.43 -1.76 13.08
N GLU A 144 -19.20 -0.95 13.81
CA GLU A 144 -20.58 -0.59 13.46
C GLU A 144 -20.71 0.33 12.21
N GLY A 145 -19.59 0.89 11.71
CA GLY A 145 -19.57 1.85 10.61
C GLY A 145 -18.64 1.48 9.45
N LEU A 146 -19.03 0.52 8.60
CA LEU A 146 -18.24 0.16 7.40
C LEU A 146 -17.94 1.38 6.51
N VAL A 147 -18.94 2.24 6.28
CA VAL A 147 -18.77 3.44 5.45
C VAL A 147 -17.76 4.40 6.08
N SER A 148 -17.88 4.67 7.38
CA SER A 148 -16.95 5.54 8.11
C SER A 148 -15.53 4.99 8.11
N TYR A 149 -15.38 3.67 8.30
CA TYR A 149 -14.09 3.00 8.18
C TYR A 149 -13.48 3.20 6.80
N LEU A 150 -14.22 2.90 5.72
CA LEU A 150 -13.71 3.06 4.36
C LEU A 150 -13.40 4.53 4.02
N GLN A 151 -14.20 5.48 4.51
CA GLN A 151 -13.94 6.91 4.32
C GLN A 151 -12.61 7.37 4.94
N SER A 152 -12.14 6.72 6.01
CA SER A 152 -10.83 7.02 6.63
C SER A 152 -9.62 6.53 5.83
N LEU A 153 -9.83 5.63 4.86
CA LEU A 153 -8.76 4.99 4.08
C LEU A 153 -8.45 5.75 2.78
N ASP A 154 -7.24 5.61 2.25
CA ASP A 154 -6.92 6.02 0.87
C ASP A 154 -7.45 4.99 -0.15
N LEU A 155 -7.44 5.36 -1.44
CA LEU A 155 -7.97 4.51 -2.51
C LEU A 155 -7.25 3.17 -2.59
N ASP A 156 -5.93 3.14 -2.39
CA ASP A 156 -5.13 1.91 -2.44
C ASP A 156 -5.52 0.93 -1.33
N LYS A 157 -5.71 1.42 -0.11
CA LYS A 157 -6.17 0.62 1.02
C LYS A 157 -7.59 0.09 0.82
N ILE A 158 -8.50 0.90 0.25
CA ILE A 158 -9.86 0.45 -0.09
C ILE A 158 -9.82 -0.63 -1.19
N THR A 159 -8.93 -0.47 -2.16
CA THR A 159 -8.70 -1.45 -3.24
C THR A 159 -8.23 -2.78 -2.67
N LEU A 160 -7.25 -2.75 -1.77
CA LEU A 160 -6.76 -3.94 -1.07
C LEU A 160 -7.85 -4.58 -0.20
N PHE A 161 -8.66 -3.77 0.48
CA PHE A 161 -9.78 -4.24 1.28
C PHE A 161 -10.80 -5.00 0.42
N TRP A 162 -11.19 -4.46 -0.74
CA TRP A 162 -12.16 -5.12 -1.62
C TRP A 162 -11.59 -6.42 -2.22
N LYS A 163 -10.32 -6.44 -2.62
CA LYS A 163 -9.64 -7.66 -3.09
C LYS A 163 -9.62 -8.76 -2.03
N GLN A 164 -9.40 -8.39 -0.77
CA GLN A 164 -9.46 -9.33 0.33
C GLN A 164 -10.89 -9.90 0.50
N CYS A 165 -11.92 -9.07 0.36
CA CYS A 165 -13.31 -9.55 0.40
C CYS A 165 -13.62 -10.53 -0.74
N GLU A 166 -13.24 -10.24 -1.99
CA GLU A 166 -13.46 -11.17 -3.12
C GLU A 166 -12.72 -12.50 -2.95
N LYS A 167 -11.50 -12.44 -2.40
CA LYS A 167 -10.73 -13.65 -2.09
C LYS A 167 -11.45 -14.51 -1.06
N LEU A 168 -12.00 -13.91 -0.01
CA LEU A 168 -12.77 -14.61 1.03
C LEU A 168 -14.09 -15.19 0.50
N MET A 169 -14.75 -14.48 -0.43
CA MET A 169 -15.95 -14.99 -1.14
C MET A 169 -15.62 -16.22 -2.00
N SER A 170 -14.51 -16.17 -2.73
CA SER A 170 -14.05 -17.26 -3.60
C SER A 170 -13.56 -18.49 -2.80
N GLN A 171 -13.29 -18.31 -1.51
CA GLN A 171 -12.92 -19.37 -0.58
C GLN A 171 -14.14 -20.04 0.09
N GLY A 172 -15.32 -19.41 0.03
CA GLY A 172 -16.54 -19.84 0.73
C GLY A 172 -17.43 -20.86 0.02
N ASN A 173 -17.15 -21.21 -1.24
CA ASN A 173 -17.95 -22.21 -1.99
C ASN A 173 -17.54 -23.67 -1.71
N HIS A 174 -16.75 -23.94 -0.67
CA HIS A 174 -16.27 -25.30 -0.35
C HIS A 174 -16.29 -25.61 1.16
N GLU A 175 -17.30 -25.10 1.86
CA GLU A 175 -17.66 -25.59 3.19
C GLU A 175 -19.14 -25.95 3.21
N ASP A 176 -19.52 -26.95 2.41
CA ASP A 176 -20.56 -27.90 2.77
C ASP A 176 -20.48 -29.12 1.84
N THR A 177 -20.70 -30.30 2.42
CA THR A 177 -20.61 -31.65 1.83
C THR A 177 -19.26 -32.35 2.01
N GLN A 178 -19.05 -32.84 3.23
CA GLN A 178 -18.42 -34.15 3.38
C GLN A 178 -19.33 -35.22 2.75
N THR A 179 -18.68 -36.28 2.26
CA THR A 179 -19.22 -37.64 2.02
C THR A 179 -19.53 -37.98 0.56
N GLN A 180 -18.59 -38.75 -0.01
CA GLN A 180 -18.74 -39.85 -0.98
C GLN A 180 -18.57 -39.56 -2.49
N ILE A 181 -17.47 -40.15 -2.99
CA ILE A 181 -17.28 -40.83 -4.30
C ILE A 181 -16.71 -39.99 -5.45
N SER A 182 -15.42 -40.29 -5.75
CA SER A 182 -14.83 -40.70 -7.05
C SER A 182 -15.13 -39.84 -8.29
N SER A 183 -14.21 -39.45 -9.16
CA SER A 183 -12.85 -39.94 -9.47
C SER A 183 -12.20 -38.89 -10.38
N ASP A 184 -10.86 -38.92 -10.44
CA ASP A 184 -10.00 -38.20 -11.39
C ASP A 184 -9.77 -36.71 -11.15
N LEU A 185 -8.92 -36.42 -10.17
CA LEU A 185 -7.63 -35.77 -10.42
C LEU A 185 -6.75 -36.00 -9.18
N LYS A 186 -5.88 -37.01 -9.26
CA LYS A 186 -4.97 -37.41 -8.18
C LYS A 186 -4.24 -36.21 -7.59
N LEU A 187 -4.43 -36.08 -6.27
CA LEU A 187 -3.61 -35.33 -5.35
C LEU A 187 -2.12 -35.60 -5.61
N ILE A 188 -1.35 -34.54 -5.78
CA ILE A 188 0.04 -34.55 -5.34
C ILE A 188 0.02 -33.88 -3.97
N GLU A 189 -0.22 -34.65 -2.93
CA GLU A 189 0.18 -34.25 -1.58
C GLU A 189 1.70 -34.13 -1.59
N ILE A 190 2.18 -32.93 -1.31
CA ILE A 190 3.61 -32.65 -1.33
C ILE A 190 4.08 -32.67 0.12
N ASP A 191 5.11 -33.45 0.40
CA ASP A 191 5.88 -33.35 1.63
C ASP A 191 6.49 -31.95 1.72
N CYS A 192 5.87 -31.09 2.53
CA CYS A 192 6.25 -29.70 2.55
C CYS A 192 7.39 -29.47 3.52
N ALA A 193 8.58 -29.20 2.99
CA ALA A 193 9.77 -28.89 3.79
C ALA A 193 9.64 -27.63 4.67
N ARG A 194 8.57 -26.82 4.54
CA ARG A 194 8.34 -25.59 5.30
C ARG A 194 7.60 -25.82 6.62
N CYS A 195 6.63 -26.73 6.63
CA CYS A 195 5.86 -27.10 7.83
C CYS A 195 6.16 -28.52 8.31
N GLY A 196 6.73 -29.37 7.45
CA GLY A 196 6.99 -30.78 7.72
C GLY A 196 5.77 -31.67 7.69
N THR A 197 4.64 -31.18 7.16
CA THR A 197 3.39 -31.95 7.00
C THR A 197 3.03 -32.07 5.52
N CYS A 198 2.31 -33.13 5.18
CA CYS A 198 1.74 -33.30 3.84
C CYS A 198 0.54 -32.37 3.69
N HIS A 199 0.52 -31.62 2.59
CA HIS A 199 -0.64 -30.83 2.21
C HIS A 199 -0.63 -30.56 0.71
N SER A 200 -1.79 -30.19 0.17
CA SER A 200 -1.90 -29.77 -1.22
C SER A 200 -1.17 -28.44 -1.46
N ARG A 201 -0.80 -28.18 -2.72
CA ARG A 201 -0.05 -26.98 -3.11
C ARG A 201 -0.76 -25.71 -2.62
N ASN A 202 0.02 -24.78 -2.03
CA ASN A 202 -0.44 -23.52 -1.42
C ASN A 202 -1.26 -23.60 -0.11
N ARG A 203 -1.44 -24.78 0.49
CA ARG A 203 -2.10 -24.94 1.80
C ARG A 203 -1.12 -25.12 2.96
N CYS A 204 0.07 -24.51 2.86
CA CYS A 204 1.08 -24.70 3.91
C CYS A 204 0.63 -24.07 5.22
N PRO A 205 0.52 -24.84 6.32
CA PRO A 205 0.19 -24.31 7.65
C PRO A 205 1.17 -23.25 8.15
N ALA A 206 2.39 -23.27 7.62
CA ALA A 206 3.41 -22.30 7.98
C ALA A 206 3.32 -20.97 7.20
N TYR A 207 2.42 -20.85 6.22
CA TYR A 207 2.30 -19.66 5.36
C TYR A 207 1.86 -18.43 6.17
N GLY A 208 2.57 -17.32 6.00
CA GLY A 208 2.33 -16.06 6.73
C GLY A 208 2.89 -16.02 8.16
N LEU A 209 3.30 -17.16 8.73
CA LEU A 209 3.88 -17.19 10.07
C LEU A 209 5.34 -16.72 10.03
N GLN A 210 5.70 -15.87 11.00
CA GLN A 210 7.07 -15.42 11.21
C GLN A 210 7.79 -16.41 12.14
N CYS A 211 8.94 -16.92 11.69
CA CYS A 211 9.77 -17.84 12.46
C CYS A 211 10.49 -17.10 13.59
N ASP A 212 10.39 -17.58 14.83
CA ASP A 212 11.10 -16.96 15.94
C ASP A 212 12.62 -17.11 15.92
N ASN A 213 13.13 -18.13 15.23
CA ASN A 213 14.57 -18.39 15.14
C ASN A 213 15.24 -17.44 14.13
N CYS A 214 14.70 -17.31 12.91
CA CYS A 214 15.31 -16.49 11.86
C CYS A 214 14.59 -15.18 11.52
N LYS A 215 13.41 -14.95 12.11
CA LYS A 215 12.53 -13.81 11.82
C LYS A 215 12.21 -13.67 10.32
N GLY A 216 12.30 -14.77 9.56
CA GLY A 216 11.80 -14.94 8.21
C GLY A 216 10.41 -15.57 8.21
N PHE A 217 9.72 -15.58 7.08
CA PHE A 217 8.33 -16.03 6.99
C PHE A 217 8.21 -17.45 6.40
N ASN A 218 7.00 -18.00 6.47
CA ASN A 218 6.56 -19.16 5.69
C ASN A 218 7.18 -20.51 6.09
N HIS A 219 7.62 -20.69 7.35
CA HIS A 219 8.10 -21.97 7.88
C HIS A 219 8.00 -22.02 9.41
N PHE A 220 7.88 -23.23 9.97
CA PHE A 220 7.92 -23.43 11.43
C PHE A 220 9.33 -23.38 11.99
N LYS A 221 9.47 -23.08 13.29
CA LYS A 221 10.75 -23.03 14.00
C LYS A 221 11.58 -24.30 13.80
N ASP A 222 10.92 -25.46 13.86
CA ASP A 222 11.56 -26.78 13.75
C ASP A 222 12.01 -27.13 12.32
N LYS A 223 11.51 -26.39 11.32
CA LYS A 223 11.89 -26.52 9.91
C LYS A 223 12.72 -25.33 9.42
N CYS A 224 13.17 -24.47 10.35
CA CYS A 224 14.04 -23.35 10.03
C CYS A 224 15.40 -23.85 9.54
N LYS A 225 15.72 -23.56 8.28
CA LYS A 225 17.03 -23.83 7.69
C LYS A 225 18.06 -22.74 7.97
N GLY A 226 17.66 -21.69 8.70
CA GLY A 226 18.54 -20.60 9.09
C GLY A 226 19.60 -21.10 10.06
N LYS A 227 20.87 -21.06 9.64
CA LYS A 227 21.99 -21.37 10.54
C LYS A 227 22.09 -20.27 11.59
N TYR A 228 21.73 -20.61 12.83
CA TYR A 228 21.89 -19.72 13.96
C TYR A 228 23.34 -19.75 14.44
N VAL A 229 23.96 -18.59 14.59
CA VAL A 229 25.33 -18.43 15.08
C VAL A 229 25.24 -17.81 16.47
N SER A 230 25.67 -18.55 17.48
CA SER A 230 25.87 -18.00 18.83
C SER A 230 27.19 -17.24 18.90
N ASN A 231 27.21 -16.13 19.65
CA ASN A 231 28.43 -15.33 19.92
C ASN A 231 29.28 -15.08 18.67
N CYS A 232 28.66 -14.49 17.63
CA CYS A 232 29.30 -14.33 16.34
C CYS A 232 30.63 -13.58 16.45
N THR A 233 31.71 -14.13 15.90
CA THR A 233 33.06 -13.55 15.98
C THR A 233 33.21 -12.21 15.27
N LYS A 234 32.22 -11.81 14.45
CA LYS A 234 32.22 -10.56 13.68
C LYS A 234 31.49 -9.42 14.38
N CYS A 235 30.37 -9.72 15.05
CA CYS A 235 29.51 -8.71 15.70
C CYS A 235 29.32 -8.90 17.22
N GLY A 236 29.64 -10.06 17.77
CA GLY A 236 29.67 -10.34 19.20
C GLY A 236 28.34 -10.80 19.78
N VAL A 237 27.27 -10.79 18.99
CA VAL A 237 25.93 -11.21 19.41
C VAL A 237 25.49 -12.48 18.69
N SER A 238 24.44 -13.11 19.22
CA SER A 238 23.81 -14.28 18.62
C SER A 238 22.78 -13.86 17.58
N HIS A 239 22.85 -14.42 16.38
CA HIS A 239 21.95 -14.07 15.27
C HIS A 239 21.93 -15.17 14.20
N VAL A 240 20.99 -15.09 13.24
CA VAL A 240 21.03 -15.95 12.05
C VAL A 240 22.11 -15.48 11.08
N GLN A 241 22.91 -16.41 10.56
CA GLN A 241 24.14 -16.15 9.80
C GLN A 241 23.99 -15.08 8.70
N SER A 242 22.87 -15.07 7.97
CA SER A 242 22.59 -14.13 6.89
C SER A 242 22.24 -12.69 7.34
N ARG A 243 22.10 -12.45 8.65
CA ARG A 243 21.70 -11.16 9.25
C ARG A 243 22.73 -10.66 10.26
N CYS A 244 24.02 -10.80 9.95
CA CYS A 244 25.07 -10.29 10.84
C CYS A 244 25.01 -8.76 10.93
N HIS A 245 24.90 -8.21 12.14
CA HIS A 245 24.88 -6.75 12.37
C HIS A 245 26.16 -6.04 11.91
N ALA A 246 27.28 -6.77 11.83
CA ALA A 246 28.52 -6.20 11.33
C ALA A 246 28.63 -6.21 9.79
N PHE A 247 27.65 -6.78 9.08
CA PHE A 247 27.65 -6.80 7.62
C PHE A 247 27.62 -5.38 7.06
N GLY A 248 28.49 -5.09 6.08
CA GLY A 248 28.65 -3.76 5.50
C GLY A 248 29.43 -2.77 6.36
N GLN A 249 29.72 -3.08 7.62
CA GLN A 249 30.47 -2.21 8.52
C GLN A 249 31.97 -2.27 8.23
N THR A 250 32.63 -1.11 8.18
CA THR A 250 34.08 -1.02 7.96
C THR A 250 34.80 -0.83 9.29
N CYS A 251 35.76 -1.72 9.58
CA CYS A 251 36.52 -1.66 10.82
C CYS A 251 37.54 -0.52 10.79
N VAL A 252 37.45 0.41 11.75
CA VAL A 252 38.39 1.53 11.84
C VAL A 252 39.80 1.11 12.24
N LYS A 253 39.97 -0.08 12.86
CA LYS A 253 41.31 -0.57 13.25
C LYS A 253 42.10 -1.11 12.06
N CYS A 254 41.47 -1.83 11.14
CA CYS A 254 42.18 -2.53 10.06
C CYS A 254 41.72 -2.18 8.63
N GLY A 255 40.67 -1.38 8.48
CA GLY A 255 40.09 -0.99 7.20
C GLY A 255 39.27 -2.07 6.49
N LYS A 256 39.18 -3.30 7.02
CA LYS A 256 38.42 -4.39 6.40
C LYS A 256 36.94 -4.33 6.80
N ALA A 257 36.07 -4.76 5.88
CA ALA A 257 34.63 -4.80 6.10
C ALA A 257 34.17 -6.02 6.96
N ASN A 258 32.89 -6.02 7.32
CA ASN A 258 32.14 -7.15 7.87
C ASN A 258 32.52 -7.59 9.30
N HIS A 259 33.04 -6.69 10.13
CA HIS A 259 33.25 -6.92 11.58
C HIS A 259 33.36 -5.59 12.35
N PHE A 260 33.09 -5.62 13.66
CA PHE A 260 33.29 -4.46 14.53
C PHE A 260 34.74 -4.33 15.01
N SER A 261 35.17 -3.09 15.25
CA SER A 261 36.53 -2.76 15.69
C SER A 261 36.94 -3.41 17.02
N TRP A 262 36.00 -3.64 17.94
CA TRP A 262 36.28 -4.33 19.20
C TRP A 262 36.45 -5.86 19.04
N LEU A 263 36.02 -6.43 17.90
CA LEU A 263 36.24 -7.85 17.53
C LEU A 263 37.36 -8.04 16.51
N CYS A 264 38.03 -6.95 16.13
CA CYS A 264 39.12 -7.00 15.17
C CYS A 264 40.30 -7.80 15.73
N LYS A 265 40.63 -8.91 15.07
CA LYS A 265 41.78 -9.78 15.39
C LYS A 265 43.02 -9.48 14.58
N VAL A 266 43.02 -8.40 13.78
CA VAL A 266 44.18 -8.03 12.97
C VAL A 266 45.30 -7.54 13.90
N PRO A 267 46.51 -8.12 13.83
CA PRO A 267 47.62 -7.68 14.67
C PRO A 267 48.00 -6.22 14.43
N VAL A 268 48.37 -5.53 15.51
CA VAL A 268 48.86 -4.15 15.49
C VAL A 268 50.38 -4.17 15.48
N VAL A 269 50.98 -3.51 14.49
CA VAL A 269 52.41 -3.19 14.46
C VAL A 269 52.63 -2.02 15.41
N LYS A 270 53.48 -2.21 16.41
CA LYS A 270 53.91 -1.14 17.32
C LYS A 270 55.15 -0.44 16.76
N ASN A 271 55.22 0.89 16.89
CA ASN A 271 56.35 1.73 16.47
C ASN A 271 56.94 1.29 15.12
N CYS A 272 56.09 1.27 14.10
CA CYS A 272 56.46 0.75 12.79
C CYS A 272 57.72 1.44 12.24
N LEU A 273 58.68 0.66 11.74
CA LEU A 273 59.93 1.18 11.18
C LEU A 273 59.74 2.09 9.97
N ARG A 274 58.57 2.06 9.32
CA ARG A 274 58.27 2.91 8.15
C ARG A 274 57.67 4.26 8.52
N CYS A 275 56.76 4.29 9.49
CA CYS A 275 55.97 5.48 9.81
C CYS A 275 56.14 5.99 11.26
N GLY A 276 56.69 5.18 12.16
CA GLY A 276 56.88 5.47 13.58
C GLY A 276 55.63 5.46 14.45
N LYS A 277 54.45 5.10 13.89
CA LYS A 277 53.18 5.01 14.61
C LYS A 277 52.75 3.56 14.79
N ASP A 278 51.82 3.37 15.73
CA ASP A 278 51.11 2.11 15.92
C ASP A 278 49.95 2.01 14.92
N HIS A 279 49.84 0.90 14.20
CA HIS A 279 48.77 0.67 13.21
C HIS A 279 48.54 -0.82 12.94
N ALA A 280 47.38 -1.20 12.41
CA ALA A 280 47.18 -2.56 11.90
C ALA A 280 48.14 -2.87 10.75
N ILE A 281 48.61 -4.11 10.63
CA ILE A 281 49.59 -4.52 9.59
C ILE A 281 49.20 -4.05 8.18
N SER A 282 47.92 -4.05 7.84
CA SER A 282 47.40 -3.65 6.52
C SER A 282 47.24 -2.15 6.29
N MET A 283 47.50 -1.31 7.29
CA MET A 283 47.15 0.12 7.29
C MET A 283 48.34 1.01 7.63
N CYS A 284 49.52 0.73 7.06
CA CYS A 284 50.68 1.58 7.30
C CYS A 284 50.46 2.98 6.68
N PRO A 285 50.48 4.07 7.47
CA PRO A 285 50.31 5.42 6.94
C PRO A 285 51.38 5.86 5.94
N ALA A 286 52.56 5.22 5.98
CA ALA A 286 53.62 5.51 5.04
C ALA A 286 53.46 4.78 3.71
N GLN A 287 52.48 3.87 3.56
CA GLN A 287 52.24 3.16 2.31
C GLN A 287 51.91 4.14 1.19
N GLY A 288 52.63 4.05 0.06
CA GLY A 288 52.49 4.96 -1.07
C GLY A 288 53.19 6.31 -0.91
N HIS A 289 53.71 6.63 0.27
CA HIS A 289 54.49 7.85 0.49
C HIS A 289 55.88 7.73 -0.13
N THR A 290 56.33 8.73 -0.88
CA THR A 290 57.70 8.78 -1.43
C THR A 290 58.56 9.69 -0.58
N CYS A 291 59.64 9.16 -0.02
CA CYS A 291 60.51 9.90 0.89
C CYS A 291 61.33 10.93 0.11
N SER A 292 61.22 12.21 0.48
CA SER A 292 61.96 13.30 -0.16
C SER A 292 63.48 13.23 0.04
N ARG A 293 63.96 12.55 1.09
CA ARG A 293 65.41 12.44 1.38
C ARG A 293 66.13 11.45 0.48
N CYS A 294 65.48 10.36 0.07
CA CYS A 294 66.12 9.28 -0.70
C CYS A 294 65.34 8.83 -1.93
N ASN A 295 64.20 9.47 -2.22
CA ASN A 295 63.27 9.17 -3.31
C ASN A 295 62.77 7.72 -3.36
N LYS A 296 62.87 6.97 -2.24
CA LYS A 296 62.33 5.61 -2.12
C LYS A 296 60.93 5.62 -1.50
N PRO A 297 60.03 4.71 -1.92
CA PRO A 297 58.66 4.67 -1.42
C PRO A 297 58.53 4.05 -0.01
N ASN A 298 57.32 4.13 0.54
CA ASN A 298 56.80 3.38 1.68
C ASN A 298 57.41 3.69 3.07
N HIS A 299 57.96 4.89 3.29
CA HIS A 299 58.42 5.36 4.60
C HIS A 299 58.38 6.89 4.71
N PHE A 300 58.37 7.39 5.94
CA PHE A 300 58.52 8.82 6.24
C PHE A 300 59.97 9.21 6.42
N GLU A 301 60.29 10.49 6.15
CA GLU A 301 61.63 11.07 6.26
C GLU A 301 62.26 10.85 7.64
N LYS A 302 61.43 10.94 8.69
CA LYS A 302 61.83 10.72 10.10
C LYS A 302 62.33 9.30 10.39
N LYS A 303 62.01 8.34 9.53
CA LYS A 303 62.45 6.95 9.63
C LYS A 303 63.35 6.53 8.45
N CYS A 304 63.82 7.49 7.66
CA CYS A 304 64.73 7.22 6.57
C CYS A 304 66.10 6.80 7.11
N LEU A 305 66.62 5.67 6.65
CA LEU A 305 67.93 5.13 7.02
C LEU A 305 69.05 5.53 6.04
N SER A 306 68.70 6.22 4.95
CA SER A 306 69.70 6.76 4.03
C SER A 306 70.36 7.97 4.69
N LYS A 307 71.70 7.94 4.77
CA LYS A 307 72.50 9.04 5.32
C LYS A 307 72.43 10.24 4.40
#